data_AF-C0XFW3-F1
#
_entry.id   AF-C0XFW3-F1
#
_cell.length_a   1.000
_cell.length_b   1.000
_cell.length_c   1.000
_cell.angle_alpha   90.00
_cell.angle_beta   90.00
_cell.angle_gamma   90.00
#
_symmetry.space_group_name_H-M   'P 1'
#
loop_
_entity.id
_entity.type
_entity.pdbx_description
1 polymer ?
#
loop_
_entity_poly.entity_id
_entity_poly.type
_entity_poly.pdbx_seq_one_letter_code
_entity_poly.pdbx_strand_id
1 'polypeptide(L)'
;MTRANVSDRDGASAMIALHAMHLRQVQNVLVDGGYSGVNFQLDVASNLNATVQVAKRNELHRFEVMPQRWVVERSFSWLENCR
;
A
#
# COMPACT_ATOMS: atom_id res chain seq x y z
N MET A 1 0.40 -18.02 -20.30
CA MET A 1 0.35 -18.44 -18.88
C MET A 1 0.85 -17.30 -18.03
N THR A 2 -0.04 -16.44 -17.53
CA THR A 2 0.30 -15.34 -16.63
C THR A 2 0.62 -15.94 -15.26
N ARG A 3 1.82 -15.70 -14.72
CA ARG A 3 2.24 -16.27 -13.43
C ARG A 3 1.36 -15.73 -12.31
N ALA A 4 0.42 -16.53 -11.81
CA ALA A 4 -0.33 -16.28 -10.58
C ALA A 4 0.46 -16.69 -9.31
N ASN A 5 1.80 -16.68 -9.37
CA ASN A 5 2.68 -17.18 -8.31
C ASN A 5 3.39 -16.07 -7.52
N VAL A 6 2.99 -14.81 -7.70
CA VAL A 6 3.54 -13.68 -6.96
C VAL A 6 2.40 -13.10 -6.16
N SER A 7 2.54 -13.05 -4.83
CA SER A 7 1.55 -12.39 -3.99
C SER A 7 1.56 -10.89 -4.27
N ASP A 8 0.44 -10.20 -4.08
CA ASP A 8 0.37 -8.75 -4.27
C ASP A 8 1.43 -8.01 -3.44
N ARG A 9 1.75 -8.53 -2.25
CA ARG A 9 2.81 -8.01 -1.38
C ARG A 9 4.20 -8.11 -2.00
N ASP A 10 4.55 -9.28 -2.54
CA ASP A 10 5.85 -9.50 -3.18
C ASP A 10 5.97 -8.66 -4.46
N GLY A 11 4.87 -8.55 -5.21
CA GLY A 11 4.78 -7.70 -6.38
C GLY A 11 4.98 -6.22 -6.05
N ALA A 12 4.32 -5.73 -5.00
CA ALA A 12 4.47 -4.35 -4.53
C ALA A 12 5.90 -4.06 -4.04
N SER A 13 6.51 -4.98 -3.27
CA SER A 13 7.89 -4.83 -2.82
C SER A 13 8.87 -4.75 -3.99
N ALA A 14 8.72 -5.63 -4.98
CA ALA A 14 9.53 -5.61 -6.20
C ALA A 14 9.36 -4.30 -6.99
N MET A 15 8.13 -3.79 -7.10
CA MET A 15 7.85 -2.53 -7.81
C MET A 15 8.46 -1.32 -7.10
N ILE A 16 8.41 -1.30 -5.76
CA ILE A 16 9.03 -0.27 -4.93
C ILE A 16 10.55 -0.29 -5.12
N ALA A 17 11.18 -1.46 -5.06
CA ALA A 17 12.62 -1.59 -5.27
C ALA A 17 13.03 -1.14 -6.68
N LEU A 18 12.26 -1.53 -7.71
CA LEU A 18 12.54 -1.17 -9.10
C LEU A 18 12.47 0.35 -9.36
N HIS A 19 11.59 1.06 -8.64
CA HIS A 19 11.35 2.49 -8.83
C HIS A 19 11.81 3.36 -7.65
N ALA A 20 12.64 2.82 -6.75
CA ALA A 20 13.04 3.49 -5.52
C ALA A 20 13.63 4.89 -5.76
N MET A 21 14.41 5.05 -6.83
CA MET A 21 14.97 6.34 -7.22
C MET A 21 13.92 7.40 -7.58
N HIS A 22 12.82 7.01 -8.22
CA HIS A 22 11.72 7.91 -8.57
C HIS A 22 10.79 8.18 -7.38
N LEU A 23 10.77 7.27 -6.40
CA LEU A 23 9.92 7.35 -5.20
C LEU A 23 10.67 7.93 -3.98
N ARG A 24 11.88 8.46 -4.14
CA ARG A 24 12.74 8.96 -3.04
C ARG A 24 12.13 10.06 -2.17
N GLN A 25 11.10 10.75 -2.65
CA GLN A 25 10.40 11.80 -1.90
C GLN A 25 9.20 11.27 -1.11
N VAL A 26 8.83 10.01 -1.31
CA VAL A 26 7.74 9.37 -0.57
C VAL A 26 8.19 9.16 0.87
N GLN A 27 7.42 9.70 1.82
CA GLN A 27 7.69 9.54 3.26
C GLN A 27 6.74 8.56 3.93
N ASN A 28 5.54 8.38 3.37
CA ASN A 28 4.50 7.51 3.91
C ASN A 28 3.85 6.72 2.79
N VAL A 29 3.73 5.40 2.99
CA VAL A 29 3.05 4.47 2.10
C VAL A 29 1.81 3.97 2.80
N LEU A 30 0.64 4.29 2.25
CA LEU A 30 -0.63 3.85 2.78
C LEU A 30 -1.05 2.54 2.09
N VAL A 31 -1.34 1.50 2.89
CA VAL A 31 -1.70 0.17 2.38
C VAL A 31 -2.93 -0.38 3.08
N ASP A 32 -3.61 -1.33 2.46
CA ASP A 32 -4.71 -2.06 3.08
C ASP A 32 -4.22 -3.15 4.07
N GLY A 33 -5.16 -3.82 4.74
CA GLY A 33 -4.86 -4.89 5.70
C GLY A 33 -4.14 -6.12 5.13
N GLY A 34 -4.23 -6.39 3.83
CA GLY A 34 -3.54 -7.50 3.14
C GLY A 34 -2.02 -7.31 3.06
N TYR A 35 -1.53 -6.07 3.12
CA TYR A 35 -0.11 -5.73 3.16
C TYR A 35 0.45 -5.60 4.58
N SER A 36 -0.35 -5.95 5.59
CA SER A 36 0.15 -5.98 6.97
C SER A 36 1.25 -7.04 7.15
N GLY A 37 2.37 -6.64 7.73
CA GLY A 37 3.49 -7.54 8.02
C GLY A 37 4.83 -6.80 8.13
N VAL A 38 5.68 -7.27 9.05
CA VAL A 38 7.00 -6.66 9.32
C VAL A 38 7.89 -6.65 8.08
N ASN A 39 7.87 -7.72 7.28
CA ASN A 39 8.71 -7.83 6.08
C ASN A 39 8.43 -6.71 5.07
N PHE A 40 7.14 -6.43 4.79
CA PHE A 40 6.78 -5.36 3.86
C PHE A 40 7.15 -3.98 4.42
N GLN A 41 6.99 -3.77 5.73
CA GLN A 41 7.42 -2.52 6.37
C GLN A 41 8.94 -2.32 6.25
N LEU A 42 9.73 -3.37 6.44
CA LEU A 42 11.17 -3.34 6.29
C LEU A 42 11.59 -3.06 4.84
N ASP A 43 10.91 -3.65 3.86
CA ASP A 43 11.19 -3.41 2.44
C ASP A 43 10.97 -1.94 2.07
N VAL A 44 9.85 -1.34 2.52
CA VAL A 44 9.56 0.08 2.29
C VAL A 44 10.57 0.97 3.00
N ALA A 45 10.92 0.66 4.25
CA ALA A 45 11.91 1.43 5.00
C ALA A 45 13.30 1.35 4.35
N SER A 46 13.70 0.18 3.87
CA SER A 46 15.01 -0.04 3.23
C SER A 46 15.12 0.67 1.88
N ASN A 47 14.07 0.59 1.04
CA ASN A 47 14.12 1.15 -0.31
C ASN A 47 13.79 2.64 -0.37
N LEU A 48 12.84 3.11 0.44
CA LEU A 48 12.30 4.48 0.36
C LEU A 48 12.60 5.34 1.59
N ASN A 49 13.11 4.73 2.67
CA ASN A 49 13.24 5.40 3.97
C ASN A 49 11.89 6.01 4.45
N ALA A 50 10.80 5.32 4.12
CA ALA A 50 9.41 5.73 4.34
C ALA A 50 8.74 4.84 5.40
N THR A 51 7.64 5.31 5.98
CA THR A 51 6.82 4.52 6.91
C THR A 51 5.60 3.92 6.21
N VAL A 52 5.16 2.75 6.66
CA VAL A 52 3.95 2.11 6.14
C VAL A 52 2.80 2.30 7.13
N GLN A 53 1.70 2.85 6.63
CA GLN A 53 0.46 3.03 7.39
C GLN A 53 -0.56 2.02 6.88
N VAL A 54 -1.07 1.16 7.76
CA VAL A 54 -2.05 0.14 7.40
C VAL A 54 -3.46 0.67 7.68
N ALA A 55 -4.24 0.89 6.64
CA ALA A 55 -5.66 1.21 6.73
C ALA A 55 -6.46 -0.06 7.10
N LYS A 56 -6.44 -0.43 8.39
CA LYS A 56 -7.20 -1.56 8.93
C LYS A 56 -8.38 -1.09 9.77
N ARG A 57 -9.56 -1.68 9.56
CA ARG A 57 -10.76 -1.43 10.37
C ARG A 57 -10.58 -2.10 11.74
N ASN A 58 -10.50 -1.31 12.81
CA ASN A 58 -10.34 -1.82 14.18
C ASN A 58 -11.67 -2.11 14.90
N GLU A 59 -12.79 -1.52 14.48
CA GLU A 59 -14.09 -1.74 15.13
C GLU A 59 -15.17 -2.21 14.14
N LEU A 60 -15.65 -3.45 14.32
CA LEU A 60 -16.74 -4.01 13.52
C LEU A 60 -18.11 -3.41 13.91
N HIS A 61 -18.27 -3.00 15.17
CA HIS A 61 -19.57 -2.62 15.76
C HIS A 61 -19.78 -1.11 15.88
N ARG A 62 -18.82 -0.30 15.43
CA ARG A 62 -18.93 1.16 15.39
C ARG A 62 -18.66 1.65 13.98
N PHE A 63 -19.49 2.58 13.52
CA PHE A 63 -19.20 3.33 12.31
C PHE A 63 -18.20 4.43 12.68
N GLU A 64 -16.92 4.15 12.43
CA GLU A 64 -15.86 5.14 12.55
C GLU A 64 -15.40 5.56 11.15
N VAL A 65 -15.40 6.87 10.90
CA VAL A 65 -14.86 7.41 9.66
C VAL A 65 -13.35 7.23 9.69
N MET A 66 -12.82 6.36 8.84
CA MET A 66 -11.38 6.19 8.63
C MET A 66 -10.92 7.11 7.48
N PRO A 67 -10.29 8.26 7.76
CA PRO A 67 -9.95 9.23 6.72
C PRO A 67 -9.00 8.65 5.67
N GLN A 68 -8.07 7.80 6.11
CA GLN A 68 -7.10 7.13 5.26
C GLN A 68 -7.76 6.20 4.23
N ARG A 69 -8.81 5.47 4.61
CA ARG A 69 -9.50 4.54 3.72
C ARG A 69 -10.19 5.28 2.57
N TRP A 70 -10.79 6.43 2.87
CA TRP A 70 -11.39 7.29 1.85
C TRP A 70 -10.39 7.77 0.81
N VAL A 71 -9.14 8.03 1.21
CA VAL A 71 -8.07 8.39 0.27
C VAL A 71 -7.78 7.21 -0.65
N VAL A 72 -7.59 6.00 -0.11
CA VAL A 72 -7.31 4.80 -0.91
C VAL A 72 -8.44 4.51 -1.89
N GLU A 73 -9.67 4.40 -1.40
CA GLU A 73 -10.85 4.07 -2.23
C GLU A 73 -11.12 5.13 -3.29
N ARG A 74 -10.96 6.41 -2.95
CA ARG A 74 -11.12 7.49 -3.92
C ARG A 74 -9.98 7.50 -4.96
N SER A 75 -8.73 7.25 -4.57
CA SER A 75 -7.63 7.12 -5.53
C SER A 75 -7.85 5.99 -6.52
N PHE A 76 -8.31 4.81 -6.07
CA PHE A 76 -8.66 3.71 -6.97
C PHE A 76 -9.85 4.06 -7.87
N SER A 77 -10.90 4.66 -7.31
CA SER A 77 -12.06 5.11 -8.09
C SER A 77 -11.67 6.08 -9.21
N TRP A 78 -10.70 6.97 -8.97
CA TRP A 78 -10.16 7.85 -10.02
C TRP A 78 -9.40 7.06 -11.09
N LEU A 79 -8.54 6.12 -10.70
CA LEU A 79 -7.80 5.28 -11.65
C LEU A 79 -8.71 4.40 -12.52
N GLU A 80 -9.82 3.90 -11.97
CA GLU A 80 -10.79 3.07 -12.69
C GLU A 80 -11.70 3.89 -13.61
N ASN A 81 -12.00 5.14 -13.25
CA ASN A 81 -12.83 6.05 -14.05
C ASN A 81 -12.03 6.92 -15.03
N CYS A 82 -10.70 7.00 -14.91
CA CYS A 82 -9.82 7.55 -15.94
C CYS A 82 -9.65 6.53 -17.07
N ARG A 83 -10.70 6.37 -17.89
CA ARG A 83 -10.71 5.53 -19.07
C ARG A 83 -11.00 6.34 -20.33
#